data_AF-A0A9Q1G6Q2-F1
#
_entry.id   AF-A0A9Q1G6Q2-F1
#
_cell.length_a   1.000
_cell.length_b   1.000
_cell.length_c   1.000
_cell.angle_alpha   90.00
_cell.angle_beta   90.00
_cell.angle_gamma   90.00
#
_symmetry.space_group_name_H-M   'P 1'
#
loop_
_entity.id
_entity.type
_entity.pdbx_description
1 polymer ?
#
loop_
_entity_poly.entity_id
_entity_poly.type
_entity_poly.pdbx_seq_one_letter_code
_entity_poly.pdbx_strand_id
1 'polypeptide(L)'
;MVTLSGGLRLKKALLSPINSASYQRYTAELLVIVFGRDMLASHSLNGRKASNKGDNVVKDSLPAETVGQIIEHVRSKFAVEPGLVRAAIRTKLNNEDKMRKRRVLE
;
A
#
# COMPACT_ATOMS: atom_id res chain seq x y z
N MET A 1 10.14 -8.79 -17.31
CA MET A 1 9.00 -8.18 -16.57
C MET A 1 8.08 -9.29 -16.11
N VAL A 2 7.50 -9.18 -14.91
CA VAL A 2 6.45 -10.06 -14.40
C VAL A 2 5.15 -9.28 -14.44
N THR A 3 4.12 -9.86 -15.03
CA THR A 3 2.77 -9.32 -15.00
C THR A 3 2.04 -9.99 -13.84
N LEU A 4 1.56 -9.21 -12.87
CA LEU A 4 0.68 -9.70 -11.81
C LEU A 4 -0.70 -10.03 -12.39
N SER A 5 -1.51 -10.82 -11.68
CA SER A 5 -2.84 -11.29 -12.13
C SER A 5 -3.81 -10.17 -12.54
N GLY A 6 -3.52 -8.91 -12.18
CA GLY A 6 -4.28 -7.72 -12.58
C GLY A 6 -3.71 -6.91 -13.76
N GLY A 7 -2.64 -7.35 -14.42
CA GLY A 7 -2.01 -6.60 -15.53
C GLY A 7 -0.86 -5.68 -15.13
N LEU A 8 -0.54 -5.59 -13.83
CA LEU A 8 0.53 -4.75 -13.29
C LEU A 8 1.91 -5.32 -13.66
N ARG A 9 2.72 -4.57 -14.40
CA ARG A 9 4.04 -5.00 -14.87
C ARG A 9 5.13 -4.54 -13.91
N LEU A 10 5.75 -5.49 -13.21
CA LEU A 10 6.88 -5.24 -12.29
C LEU A 10 8.16 -5.90 -12.79
N LYS A 11 9.32 -5.40 -12.38
CA LYS A 11 10.60 -6.09 -12.62
C LYS A 11 10.66 -7.33 -11.70
N LYS A 12 10.98 -8.52 -12.25
CA LYS A 12 11.04 -9.79 -11.50
C LYS A 12 11.97 -9.70 -10.28
N ALA A 13 13.06 -8.95 -10.42
CA ALA A 13 14.04 -8.68 -9.36
C ALA A 13 13.46 -7.94 -8.13
N LEU A 14 12.34 -7.23 -8.29
CA LEU A 14 11.66 -6.54 -7.18
C LEU A 14 10.73 -7.49 -6.40
N LEU A 15 10.25 -8.55 -7.05
CA LEU A 15 9.37 -9.56 -6.43
C LEU A 15 10.14 -10.72 -5.80
N SER A 16 11.34 -11.02 -6.30
CA SER A 16 12.19 -12.12 -5.81
C SER A 16 12.57 -12.05 -4.33
N PRO A 17 12.79 -10.89 -3.69
CA PRO A 17 13.14 -10.84 -2.27
C PRO A 17 11.92 -10.90 -1.33
N ILE A 18 10.67 -10.80 -1.84
CA ILE A 18 9.47 -10.82 -1.01
C ILE A 18 9.15 -12.27 -0.59
N ASN A 19 9.99 -12.85 0.26
CA ASN A 19 9.79 -14.18 0.85
C ASN A 19 8.92 -14.09 2.12
N SER A 20 7.79 -13.39 2.02
CA SER A 20 6.86 -13.22 3.13
C SER A 20 5.75 -14.25 3.07
N ALA A 21 5.70 -15.16 4.05
CA ALA A 21 4.60 -16.10 4.24
C ALA A 21 3.30 -15.42 4.74
N SER A 22 3.39 -14.19 5.26
CA SER A 22 2.23 -13.41 5.70
C SER A 22 1.77 -12.45 4.62
N TYR A 23 0.48 -12.51 4.27
CA TYR A 23 -0.16 -11.60 3.33
C TYR A 23 0.03 -10.13 3.72
N GLN A 24 0.11 -9.80 5.03
CA GLN A 24 0.28 -8.43 5.51
C GLN A 24 1.66 -7.88 5.13
N ARG A 25 2.73 -8.63 5.39
CA ARG A 25 4.10 -8.23 5.03
C ARG A 25 4.27 -8.19 3.52
N TYR A 26 3.76 -9.20 2.82
CA TYR A 26 3.78 -9.24 1.36
C TYR A 26 3.07 -8.02 0.75
N THR A 27 1.87 -7.68 1.25
CA THR A 27 1.12 -6.49 0.81
C THR A 27 1.92 -5.21 1.08
N ALA A 28 2.53 -5.09 2.26
CA ALA A 28 3.31 -3.90 2.62
C ALA A 28 4.55 -3.70 1.73
N GLU A 29 5.28 -4.78 1.41
CA GLU A 29 6.44 -4.69 0.51
C GLU A 29 6.02 -4.41 -0.93
N LEU A 30 4.95 -5.07 -1.40
CA LEU A 30 4.41 -4.83 -2.73
C LEU A 30 3.95 -3.38 -2.91
N LEU A 31 3.28 -2.79 -1.91
CA LEU A 31 2.91 -1.38 -1.91
C LEU A 31 4.13 -0.46 -2.03
N VAL A 32 5.21 -0.76 -1.30
CA VAL A 32 6.45 0.04 -1.34
C VAL A 32 7.11 -0.06 -2.72
N ILE A 33 7.08 -1.22 -3.35
CA ILE A 33 7.62 -1.43 -4.69
C ILE A 33 6.79 -0.71 -5.76
N VAL A 34 5.46 -0.72 -5.63
CA VAL A 34 4.55 -0.15 -6.64
C VAL A 34 4.45 1.37 -6.51
N PHE A 35 4.32 1.91 -5.29
CA PHE A 35 4.04 3.33 -5.07
C PHE A 35 5.22 4.11 -4.46
N GLY A 36 6.18 3.43 -3.83
CA GLY A 36 7.25 4.08 -3.06
C GLY A 36 6.79 4.54 -1.67
N ARG A 37 7.74 4.72 -0.74
CA ARG A 37 7.42 5.10 0.65
C ARG A 37 6.82 6.49 0.77
N ASP A 38 7.31 7.46 -0.02
CA ASP A 38 6.82 8.84 0.00
C ASP A 38 5.34 8.94 -0.41
N MET A 39 4.93 8.20 -1.44
CA MET A 39 3.54 8.15 -1.87
C MET A 39 2.65 7.47 -0.83
N LEU A 40 3.11 6.35 -0.24
CA LEU A 40 2.36 5.67 0.83
C LEU A 40 2.18 6.52 2.09
N ALA A 41 3.13 7.40 2.39
CA ALA A 41 3.03 8.28 3.53
C ALA A 41 2.03 9.42 3.26
N SER A 42 2.09 10.01 2.06
CA SER A 42 1.29 11.18 1.67
C SER A 42 -0.14 10.86 1.23
N HIS A 43 -0.38 9.68 0.65
CA HIS A 43 -1.68 9.30 0.11
C HIS A 43 -2.50 8.43 1.08
N SER A 44 -3.78 8.24 0.76
CA SER A 44 -4.70 7.38 1.50
C SER A 44 -5.44 6.43 0.57
N LEU A 45 -6.09 5.40 1.12
CA LEU A 45 -6.78 4.39 0.31
C LEU A 45 -7.99 4.97 -0.47
N ASN A 46 -8.73 5.90 0.13
CA ASN A 46 -9.99 6.43 -0.41
C ASN A 46 -10.04 7.98 -0.36
N GLY A 47 -8.93 8.68 -0.17
CA GLY A 47 -8.93 10.15 -0.07
C GLY A 47 -9.68 10.62 1.17
N ARG A 48 -9.18 10.27 2.36
CA ARG A 48 -9.84 10.70 3.60
C ARG A 48 -9.31 12.07 4.00
N LYS A 49 -10.20 13.07 4.11
CA LYS A 49 -9.91 14.29 4.89
C LYS A 49 -9.51 13.83 6.29
N ALA A 50 -8.24 13.98 6.65
CA ALA A 50 -7.79 13.64 7.99
C ALA A 50 -8.37 14.68 8.94
N SER A 51 -9.45 14.34 9.65
CA SER A 51 -10.04 15.19 10.68
C SER A 51 -9.19 15.16 11.96
N ASN A 52 -7.94 15.61 11.88
CA ASN A 52 -7.13 15.91 13.05
C ASN A 52 -6.90 17.42 13.09
N LYS A 53 -7.60 18.06 14.03
CA LYS A 53 -7.42 19.42 14.57
C LYS A 53 -6.39 20.28 13.81
N GLY A 54 -6.89 21.22 13.01
CA GLY A 54 -6.18 22.47 12.68
C GLY A 54 -5.44 22.51 11.34
N ASP A 55 -5.05 21.37 10.75
CA ASP A 55 -4.28 21.36 9.51
C ASP A 55 -5.01 20.54 8.44
N ASN A 56 -5.61 21.23 7.46
CA ASN A 56 -6.39 20.64 6.36
C ASN A 56 -5.46 19.94 5.35
N VAL A 57 -4.76 18.88 5.78
CA VAL A 57 -3.99 18.03 4.85
C VAL A 57 -4.96 17.07 4.17
N VAL A 58 -5.42 17.46 2.99
CA VAL A 58 -6.13 16.56 2.06
C VAL A 58 -5.09 15.59 1.51
N LYS A 59 -5.16 14.33 1.93
CA LYS A 59 -4.34 13.27 1.32
C LYS A 59 -5.01 12.80 0.05
N ASP A 60 -4.28 12.84 -1.05
CA ASP A 60 -4.71 12.23 -2.30
C ASP A 60 -4.98 10.73 -2.16
N SER A 61 -5.82 10.20 -3.04
CA SER A 61 -6.13 8.77 -3.07
C SER A 61 -5.07 8.02 -3.85
N LEU A 62 -4.67 6.84 -3.39
CA LEU A 62 -3.92 5.92 -4.24
C LEU A 62 -4.74 5.57 -5.49
N PRO A 63 -4.10 5.34 -6.65
CA PRO A 63 -4.79 4.93 -7.87
C PRO A 63 -5.64 3.68 -7.66
N ALA A 64 -6.96 3.83 -7.72
CA ALA A 64 -7.91 2.77 -7.36
C ALA A 64 -7.76 1.52 -8.24
N GLU A 65 -7.43 1.70 -9.52
CA GLU A 65 -7.17 0.60 -10.45
C GLU A 65 -5.96 -0.23 -10.00
N THR A 66 -4.82 0.42 -9.75
CA THR A 66 -3.59 -0.23 -9.28
C THR A 66 -3.79 -0.92 -7.94
N VAL A 67 -4.53 -0.28 -7.02
CA VAL A 67 -4.90 -0.88 -5.73
C VAL A 67 -5.77 -2.13 -5.93
N GLY A 68 -6.74 -2.09 -6.84
CA GLY A 68 -7.57 -3.23 -7.20
C GLY A 68 -6.75 -4.41 -7.69
N GLN A 69 -5.78 -4.17 -8.58
CA GLN A 69 -4.86 -5.20 -9.08
C GLN A 69 -4.00 -5.81 -7.97
N ILE A 70 -3.52 -5.00 -7.02
CA ILE A 70 -2.76 -5.49 -5.86
C ILE A 70 -3.64 -6.38 -4.98
N ILE A 71 -4.88 -5.96 -4.69
CA ILE A 71 -5.82 -6.74 -3.89
C ILE A 71 -6.10 -8.08 -4.55
N GLU A 72 -6.37 -8.09 -5.85
CA GLU A 72 -6.63 -9.31 -6.62
C GLU A 72 -5.43 -10.27 -6.60
N HIS A 73 -4.22 -9.73 -6.77
CA HIS A 73 -2.99 -10.52 -6.72
C HIS A 73 -2.75 -11.14 -5.34
N VAL A 74 -2.87 -10.36 -4.27
CA VAL A 74 -2.65 -10.85 -2.90
C VAL A 74 -3.72 -11.85 -2.49
N ARG A 75 -5.00 -11.60 -2.81
CA ARG A 75 -6.06 -12.56 -2.48
C ARG A 75 -5.85 -13.89 -3.20
N SER A 76 -5.45 -13.86 -4.47
CA SER A 76 -5.22 -15.06 -5.27
C SER A 76 -4.00 -15.84 -4.75
N LYS A 77 -2.93 -15.14 -4.38
CA LYS A 77 -1.69 -15.75 -3.86
C LYS A 77 -1.83 -16.36 -2.48
N PHE A 78 -2.57 -15.73 -1.58
CA PHE A 78 -2.68 -16.13 -0.16
C PHE A 78 -4.04 -16.72 0.21
N ALA A 79 -4.98 -16.83 -0.73
CA ALA A 79 -6.35 -17.26 -0.50
C ALA A 79 -7.05 -16.49 0.64
N VAL A 80 -6.86 -15.17 0.67
CA VAL A 80 -7.42 -14.27 1.71
C VAL A 80 -8.55 -13.40 1.20
N GLU A 81 -9.48 -13.05 2.07
CA GLU A 81 -10.56 -12.13 1.77
C GLU A 81 -10.04 -10.74 1.34
N PRO A 82 -10.62 -10.10 0.31
CA PRO A 82 -10.18 -8.78 -0.16
C PRO A 82 -10.38 -7.69 0.90
N GLY A 83 -11.30 -7.89 1.84
CA GLY A 83 -11.47 -7.02 3.01
C GLY A 83 -10.23 -6.99 3.93
N LEU A 84 -9.60 -8.15 4.16
CA LEU A 84 -8.37 -8.25 4.97
C LEU A 84 -7.18 -7.58 4.29
N VAL A 85 -7.07 -7.72 2.97
CA VAL A 85 -6.04 -7.03 2.19
C VAL A 85 -6.22 -5.51 2.27
N ARG A 86 -7.45 -5.01 2.10
CA ARG A 86 -7.75 -3.57 2.28
C ARG A 86 -7.39 -3.07 3.67
N ALA A 87 -7.67 -3.85 4.72
CA ALA A 87 -7.29 -3.51 6.09
C ALA A 87 -5.76 -3.43 6.24
N ALA A 88 -5.02 -4.40 5.70
CA ALA A 88 -3.56 -4.40 5.71
C ALA A 88 -2.98 -3.17 4.98
N ILE A 89 -3.54 -2.79 3.83
CA ILE A 89 -3.14 -1.58 3.10
C ILE A 89 -3.36 -0.34 3.97
N ARG A 90 -4.53 -0.16 4.59
CA ARG A 90 -4.80 0.99 5.46
C ARG A 90 -3.83 1.06 6.64
N THR A 91 -3.55 -0.07 7.28
CA THR A 91 -2.60 -0.14 8.40
C THR A 91 -1.20 0.29 7.94
N LYS A 92 -0.75 -0.17 6.76
CA LYS A 92 0.54 0.23 6.20
C LYS A 92 0.60 1.74 5.91
N LEU A 93 -0.41 2.31 5.26
CA LEU A 93 -0.49 3.75 4.99
C LEU A 93 -0.45 4.60 6.27
N ASN A 94 -1.20 4.19 7.31
CA ASN A 94 -1.18 4.85 8.60
C ASN A 94 0.20 4.80 9.27
N ASN A 95 0.92 3.69 9.14
CA ASN A 95 2.26 3.55 9.68
C ASN A 95 3.25 4.47 8.97
N GLU A 96 3.24 4.53 7.64
CA GLU A 96 4.10 5.44 6.88
C GLU A 96 3.80 6.91 7.18
N ASP A 97 2.52 7.29 7.36
CA ASP A 97 2.15 8.65 7.77
C ASP A 97 2.67 9.02 9.17
N LYS A 98 2.52 8.12 10.15
CA LYS A 98 3.07 8.32 11.50
C LYS A 98 4.58 8.46 11.47
N MET A 99 5.26 7.62 10.69
CA MET A 99 6.72 7.65 10.55
C MET A 99 7.19 8.95 9.88
N ARG A 100 6.50 9.43 8.83
CA ARG A 100 6.81 10.72 8.20
C ARG A 100 6.67 11.88 9.20
N LYS A 101 5.56 11.92 9.95
CA LYS A 101 5.33 12.99 10.94
C LYS A 101 6.37 12.98 12.06
N ARG A 102 6.79 11.81 12.54
CA ARG A 102 7.87 11.73 13.54
C ARG A 102 9.19 12.29 13.01
N ARG A 103 9.54 12.02 11.75
CA ARG A 103 10.78 12.52 11.12
C ARG A 103 10.80 14.02 10.84
N VAL A 104 9.64 14.66 10.73
CA VAL A 104 9.53 16.12 10.51
C VAL A 104 9.59 16.88 11.85
N LEU A 105 9.48 16.19 12.98
CA LEU A 105 9.51 16.75 14.32
C LEU A 105 10.90 16.65 15.00
N GLU A 106 11.93 16.16 14.30
CA GLU A 106 13.35 16.18 14.71
C GLU A 106 14.11 17.22 13.90
#